data_AF-A0A4Q7CQL7-F1
#
_entry.id   AF-A0A4Q7CQL7-F1
#
_cell.length_a   1.000
_cell.length_b   1.000
_cell.length_c   1.000
_cell.angle_alpha   90.00
_cell.angle_beta   90.00
_cell.angle_gamma   90.00
#
_symmetry.space_group_name_H-M   'P 1'
#
loop_
_entity.id
_entity.type
_entity.pdbx_description
1 polymer ?
#
loop_
_entity_poly.entity_id
_entity_poly.type
_entity_poly.pdbx_seq_one_letter_code
_entity_poly.pdbx_strand_id
1 'polypeptide(L)'
;MKDATSSPLSTKTDEGVKVTLSGAALQAVRDTKKSNSDIEESGLPNEVQQVLKMIREIKKQIAEKQAELTAVMADNTLSAEQARVKVNNLQGAIAVLNASLITAQTALGKAMKGLSGPDAMKAASLAMA
;
A
#
# COMPACT_ATOMS: atom_id res chain seq x y z
N MET A 1 63.78 2.37 -10.64
CA MET A 1 62.60 3.19 -10.29
C MET A 1 61.62 3.14 -11.45
N LYS A 2 60.33 2.95 -11.13
CA LYS A 2 59.11 3.08 -11.94
C LYS A 2 58.47 1.79 -12.48
N ASP A 3 57.56 1.32 -11.65
CA ASP A 3 56.31 0.60 -11.84
C ASP A 3 55.54 0.91 -13.14
N ALA A 4 54.81 -0.08 -13.68
CA ALA A 4 53.34 -0.12 -13.67
C ALA A 4 52.75 -1.09 -14.72
N THR A 5 52.07 -2.12 -14.21
CA THR A 5 50.83 -2.77 -14.67
C THR A 5 50.12 -2.23 -15.90
N SER A 6 49.67 -3.15 -16.77
CA SER A 6 48.36 -3.04 -17.45
C SER A 6 47.82 -4.42 -17.82
N SER A 7 46.91 -4.92 -16.98
CA SER A 7 46.01 -6.04 -17.28
C SER A 7 44.90 -5.57 -18.23
N PRO A 8 44.41 -6.40 -19.17
CA PRO A 8 43.26 -6.04 -19.98
C PRO A 8 41.98 -6.07 -19.13
N LEU A 9 41.28 -4.93 -19.14
CA LEU A 9 39.98 -4.71 -18.52
C LEU A 9 38.93 -5.61 -19.19
N SER A 10 38.59 -6.73 -18.55
CA SER A 10 37.37 -7.48 -18.87
C SER A 10 36.16 -6.62 -18.51
N THR A 11 35.46 -6.16 -19.54
CA THR A 11 34.13 -5.57 -19.46
C THR A 11 33.16 -6.62 -18.93
N LYS A 12 32.95 -6.64 -17.61
CA LYS A 12 31.78 -7.29 -17.02
C LYS A 12 30.56 -6.47 -17.44
N THR A 13 29.84 -7.00 -18.42
CA THR A 13 28.46 -6.66 -18.75
C THR A 13 27.63 -6.66 -17.47
N ASP A 14 27.05 -5.51 -17.14
CA ASP A 14 26.04 -5.34 -16.11
C ASP A 14 24.96 -6.41 -16.28
N GLU A 15 24.86 -7.31 -15.30
CA GLU A 15 23.72 -8.20 -15.16
C GLU A 15 22.48 -7.33 -14.99
N GLY A 16 21.69 -7.24 -16.06
CA GLY A 16 20.36 -6.66 -16.00
C GLY A 16 19.62 -7.30 -14.85
N VAL A 17 19.20 -6.48 -13.88
CA VAL A 17 18.40 -6.90 -12.73
C VAL A 17 17.14 -7.58 -13.27
N LYS A 18 17.19 -8.92 -13.36
CA LYS A 18 16.04 -9.73 -13.71
C LYS A 18 15.12 -9.72 -12.50
N VAL A 19 14.27 -8.69 -12.43
CA VAL A 19 13.16 -8.62 -11.48
C VAL A 19 12.24 -9.81 -11.73
N THR A 20 12.49 -10.91 -11.03
CA THR A 20 11.55 -12.02 -10.98
C THR A 20 10.39 -11.54 -10.12
N LEU A 21 9.40 -10.93 -10.77
CA LEU A 21 8.12 -10.65 -10.15
C LEU A 21 7.55 -12.00 -9.73
N SER A 22 7.76 -12.37 -8.47
CA SER A 22 7.40 -13.67 -7.92
C SER A 22 5.91 -13.93 -8.14
N GLY A 23 5.51 -15.20 -8.27
CA GLY A 23 4.10 -15.57 -8.46
C GLY A 23 3.17 -14.95 -7.39
N ALA A 24 3.69 -14.74 -6.18
CA ALA A 24 3.00 -14.04 -5.10
C ALA A 24 2.74 -12.56 -5.41
N ALA A 25 3.69 -11.85 -6.02
CA ALA A 25 3.49 -10.46 -6.44
C ALA A 25 2.49 -10.35 -7.60
N LEU A 26 2.52 -11.30 -8.55
CA LEU A 26 1.50 -11.39 -9.61
C LEU A 26 0.10 -11.72 -9.06
N GLN A 27 0.01 -12.59 -8.05
CA GLN A 27 -1.25 -12.91 -7.37
C GLN A 27 -1.78 -11.68 -6.61
N ALA A 28 -0.93 -10.98 -5.86
CA ALA A 28 -1.29 -9.74 -5.18
C ALA A 28 -1.83 -8.68 -6.16
N VAL A 29 -1.24 -8.52 -7.34
CA VAL A 29 -1.74 -7.61 -8.39
C VAL A 29 -3.11 -8.05 -8.91
N ARG A 30 -3.32 -9.36 -9.12
CA ARG A 30 -4.61 -9.91 -9.54
C ARG A 30 -5.69 -9.74 -8.48
N ASP A 31 -5.32 -9.93 -7.22
CA ASP A 31 -6.22 -9.77 -6.08
C ASP A 31 -6.61 -8.30 -5.90
N THR A 32 -5.66 -7.36 -6.06
CA THR A 32 -5.96 -5.91 -6.07
C THR A 32 -6.89 -5.54 -7.23
N LYS A 33 -6.71 -6.13 -8.41
CA LYS A 33 -7.58 -5.88 -9.58
C LYS A 33 -9.01 -6.40 -9.36
N LYS A 34 -9.15 -7.59 -8.75
CA LYS A 34 -10.45 -8.15 -8.34
C LYS A 34 -11.10 -7.35 -7.22
N SER A 35 -10.29 -6.82 -6.29
CA SER A 35 -10.75 -6.06 -5.12
C SER A 35 -11.28 -4.66 -5.47
N ASN A 36 -10.98 -4.13 -6.66
CA ASN A 36 -11.43 -2.81 -7.10
C ASN A 36 -12.47 -2.85 -8.23
N SER A 37 -12.90 -4.03 -8.69
CA SER A 37 -13.82 -4.16 -9.82
C SER A 37 -15.17 -3.49 -9.54
N ASP A 38 -15.66 -3.55 -8.31
CA ASP A 38 -16.87 -2.85 -7.82
C ASP A 38 -16.77 -1.31 -7.97
N ILE A 39 -15.57 -0.74 -7.78
CA ILE A 39 -15.30 0.69 -7.97
C ILE A 39 -15.16 1.01 -9.46
N GLU A 40 -14.48 0.17 -10.24
CA GLU A 40 -14.25 0.38 -11.68
C GLU A 40 -15.53 0.29 -12.50
N GLU A 41 -16.41 -0.65 -12.14
CA GLU A 41 -17.69 -0.90 -12.80
C GLU A 41 -18.83 -0.03 -12.24
N SER A 42 -18.55 0.81 -11.24
CA SER A 42 -19.56 1.62 -10.55
C SER A 42 -20.24 2.66 -11.44
N GLY A 43 -19.60 3.08 -12.54
CA GLY A 43 -20.01 4.20 -13.38
C GLY A 43 -19.71 5.58 -12.76
N LEU A 44 -19.03 5.64 -11.62
CA LEU A 44 -18.67 6.90 -10.96
C LEU A 44 -17.59 7.66 -11.75
N PRO A 45 -17.49 8.99 -11.59
CA PRO A 45 -16.40 9.75 -12.18
C PRO A 45 -15.02 9.22 -11.76
N ASN A 46 -14.06 9.26 -12.68
CA ASN A 46 -12.71 8.73 -12.44
C ASN A 46 -12.08 9.32 -11.17
N GLU A 47 -12.24 10.62 -10.92
CA GLU A 47 -11.74 11.26 -9.69
C GLU A 47 -12.28 10.59 -8.41
N VAL A 48 -13.58 10.31 -8.36
CA VAL A 48 -14.22 9.62 -7.24
C VAL A 48 -13.69 8.19 -7.12
N GLN A 49 -13.58 7.47 -8.23
CA GLN A 49 -13.02 6.11 -8.24
C GLN A 49 -11.59 6.06 -7.72
N GLN A 50 -10.73 7.01 -8.11
CA GLN A 50 -9.35 7.06 -7.64
C GLN A 50 -9.27 7.27 -6.13
N VAL A 51 -10.08 8.18 -5.58
CA VAL A 51 -10.12 8.41 -4.14
C VAL A 51 -10.65 7.18 -3.39
N LEU A 52 -11.66 6.49 -3.93
CA LEU A 52 -12.17 5.25 -3.35
C LEU A 52 -11.11 4.14 -3.33
N LYS A 53 -10.36 3.97 -4.42
CA LYS A 53 -9.24 3.00 -4.47
C LYS A 53 -8.17 3.33 -3.45
N MET A 54 -7.84 4.62 -3.28
CA MET A 54 -6.89 5.07 -2.27
C MET A 54 -7.39 4.76 -0.84
N ILE A 55 -8.68 5.02 -0.56
CA ILE A 55 -9.29 4.67 0.73
C ILE A 55 -9.18 3.16 1.00
N ARG A 56 -9.52 2.32 0.01
CA ARG A 56 -9.44 0.86 0.14
C ARG A 56 -8.02 0.36 0.40
N GLU A 57 -7.05 0.91 -0.31
CA GLU A 57 -5.64 0.58 -0.10
C GLU A 57 -5.15 1.00 1.30
N ILE A 58 -5.50 2.21 1.76
CA ILE A 58 -5.14 2.66 3.11
C ILE A 58 -5.77 1.75 4.18
N LYS A 59 -7.04 1.37 4.04
CA LYS A 59 -7.70 0.42 4.95
C LYS A 59 -6.99 -0.93 4.99
N LYS A 60 -6.60 -1.45 3.82
CA LYS A 60 -5.84 -2.71 3.71
C LYS A 60 -4.52 -2.61 4.45
N GLN A 61 -3.75 -1.54 4.24
CA GLN A 61 -2.48 -1.32 4.92
C GLN A 61 -2.66 -1.20 6.44
N ILE A 62 -3.73 -0.54 6.91
CA ILE A 62 -4.06 -0.48 8.34
C ILE A 62 -4.32 -1.89 8.90
N ALA A 63 -5.14 -2.70 8.22
CA ALA A 63 -5.44 -4.07 8.64
C ALA A 63 -4.18 -4.95 8.68
N GLU A 64 -3.31 -4.86 7.67
CA GLU A 64 -2.03 -5.56 7.63
C GLU A 64 -1.14 -5.15 8.81
N LYS A 65 -1.02 -3.85 9.11
CA LYS A 65 -0.20 -3.36 10.23
C LYS A 65 -0.78 -3.71 11.60
N GLN A 66 -2.10 -3.78 11.72
CA GLN A 66 -2.78 -4.25 12.94
C GLN A 66 -2.56 -5.76 13.15
N ALA A 67 -2.58 -6.56 12.08
CA ALA A 67 -2.25 -7.97 12.13
C ALA A 67 -0.78 -8.17 12.52
N GLU A 68 0.14 -7.39 11.93
CA GLU A 68 1.57 -7.40 12.29
C GLU A 68 1.78 -7.00 13.75
N LEU A 69 1.07 -5.99 14.25
CA LEU A 69 1.11 -5.59 15.66
C LEU A 69 0.67 -6.73 16.58
N THR A 70 -0.42 -7.41 16.23
CA THR A 70 -0.92 -8.57 16.99
C THR A 70 0.08 -9.73 16.96
N ALA A 71 0.70 -9.99 15.81
CA ALA A 71 1.73 -11.01 15.67
C ALA A 71 2.96 -10.71 16.52
N VAL A 72 3.44 -9.45 16.54
CA VAL A 72 4.57 -9.03 17.38
C VAL A 72 4.25 -9.18 18.87
N MET A 73 3.02 -8.90 19.30
CA MET A 73 2.61 -9.08 20.69
C MET A 73 2.47 -10.56 21.11
N ALA A 74 2.15 -11.44 20.16
CA ALA A 74 2.06 -12.88 20.40
C ALA A 74 3.42 -13.62 20.23
N ASP A 75 4.41 -12.94 19.66
CA ASP A 75 5.74 -13.51 19.39
C ASP A 75 6.59 -13.51 20.66
N ASN A 76 6.70 -14.71 21.27
CA ASN A 76 7.49 -14.95 22.47
C ASN A 76 9.00 -15.10 22.19
N THR A 77 9.44 -14.99 20.92
CA THR A 77 10.85 -15.12 20.54
C THR A 77 11.61 -13.80 20.64
N LEU A 78 10.90 -12.67 20.76
CA LEU A 78 11.49 -11.33 20.84
C LEU A 78 11.86 -10.97 22.28
N SER A 79 12.95 -10.23 22.44
CA SER A 79 13.23 -9.59 23.73
C SER A 79 12.21 -8.48 24.02
N ALA A 80 12.00 -8.15 25.29
CA ALA A 80 11.06 -7.09 25.70
C ALA A 80 11.35 -5.75 25.00
N GLU A 81 12.64 -5.40 24.85
CA GLU A 81 13.04 -4.15 24.17
C GLU A 81 12.78 -4.22 22.65
N GLN A 82 13.08 -5.36 22.01
CA GLN A 82 12.80 -5.56 20.58
C GLN A 82 11.30 -5.50 20.28
N ALA A 83 10.48 -6.15 21.09
CA ALA A 83 9.03 -6.11 20.98
C ALA A 83 8.53 -4.67 21.16
N ARG A 84 9.00 -3.95 22.18
CA ARG A 84 8.63 -2.55 22.46
C ARG A 84 8.94 -1.62 21.29
N VAL A 85 10.15 -1.70 20.73
CA VAL A 85 10.53 -0.88 19.57
C VAL A 85 9.65 -1.17 18.35
N LYS A 86 9.40 -2.45 18.04
CA LYS A 86 8.52 -2.85 16.93
C LYS A 86 7.09 -2.36 17.14
N VAL A 87 6.54 -2.54 18.35
CA VAL A 87 5.20 -2.07 18.71
C VAL A 87 5.07 -0.55 18.52
N ASN A 88 6.03 0.23 19.03
CA ASN A 88 6.02 1.70 18.87
C ASN A 88 6.05 2.13 17.40
N ASN A 89 6.88 1.48 16.59
CA ASN A 89 6.96 1.76 15.15
C ASN A 89 5.64 1.42 14.43
N LEU A 90 5.04 0.27 14.74
CA LEU A 90 3.77 -0.15 14.16
C LEU A 90 2.63 0.78 14.57
N GLN A 91 2.57 1.20 15.84
CA GLN A 91 1.59 2.18 16.30
C GLN A 91 1.75 3.53 15.60
N GLY A 92 2.98 4.01 15.41
CA GLY A 92 3.27 5.23 14.66
C GLY A 92 2.83 5.13 13.19
N ALA A 93 3.13 4.02 12.52
CA ALA A 93 2.71 3.76 11.14
C ALA A 93 1.17 3.73 11.02
N ILE A 94 0.49 3.05 11.95
CA ILE A 94 -0.98 3.01 12.02
C ILE A 94 -1.55 4.42 12.21
N ALA A 95 -0.96 5.26 13.07
CA ALA A 95 -1.41 6.63 13.27
C ALA A 95 -1.31 7.47 12.00
N VAL A 96 -0.20 7.35 11.26
CA VAL A 96 0.00 8.04 9.97
C VAL A 96 -1.04 7.56 8.94
N LEU A 97 -1.25 6.25 8.82
CA LEU A 97 -2.23 5.69 7.90
C LEU A 97 -3.66 6.15 8.22
N ASN A 98 -4.03 6.27 9.49
CA ASN A 98 -5.33 6.81 9.89
C ASN A 98 -5.47 8.30 9.50
N ALA A 99 -4.41 9.10 9.64
CA ALA A 99 -4.43 10.49 9.18
C ALA A 99 -4.58 10.57 7.64
N SER A 100 -3.90 9.68 6.90
CA SER A 100 -4.08 9.55 5.44
C SER A 100 -5.50 9.14 5.08
N LEU A 101 -6.14 8.23 5.84
CA LEU A 101 -7.52 7.81 5.64
C LEU A 101 -8.49 8.99 5.78
N ILE A 102 -8.35 9.81 6.84
CA ILE A 102 -9.16 11.01 7.06
C ILE A 102 -8.97 12.01 5.90
N THR A 103 -7.74 12.17 5.43
CA THR A 103 -7.42 13.04 4.29
C THR A 103 -8.11 12.56 3.02
N ALA A 104 -8.07 11.25 2.76
CA ALA A 104 -8.74 10.62 1.64
C ALA A 104 -10.26 10.74 1.71
N GLN A 105 -10.86 10.55 2.89
CA GLN A 105 -12.30 10.75 3.13
C GLN A 105 -12.72 12.21 2.90
N THR A 106 -11.87 13.17 3.28
CA THR A 106 -12.11 14.59 3.01
C THR A 106 -12.05 14.89 1.51
N ALA A 107 -11.08 14.30 0.80
CA ALA A 107 -11.00 14.42 -0.66
C ALA A 107 -12.22 13.78 -1.34
N LEU A 108 -12.71 12.65 -0.84
CA LEU A 108 -13.91 11.99 -1.35
C LEU A 108 -15.13 12.91 -1.18
N GLY A 109 -15.31 13.48 0.01
CA GLY A 109 -16.40 14.42 0.27
C GLY A 109 -16.38 15.64 -0.65
N LYS A 110 -15.19 16.10 -1.08
CA LYS A 110 -15.05 17.17 -2.09
C LYS A 110 -15.40 16.69 -3.49
N ALA A 111 -14.88 15.53 -3.91
CA ALA A 111 -15.17 14.92 -5.21
C ALA A 111 -16.67 14.59 -5.37
N MET A 112 -17.37 14.33 -4.27
CA MET A 112 -18.81 14.04 -4.27
C MET A 112 -19.71 15.27 -4.43
N LYS A 113 -19.21 16.51 -4.23
CA LYS A 113 -20.07 17.73 -4.23
C LYS A 113 -20.77 18.02 -5.56
N GLY A 114 -20.29 17.45 -6.67
CA GLY A 114 -20.89 17.57 -8.00
C GLY A 114 -21.69 16.36 -8.46
N LEU A 115 -21.87 15.34 -7.60
CA LEU A 115 -22.55 14.10 -7.97
C LEU A 115 -24.07 14.23 -7.87
N SER A 116 -24.76 13.43 -8.69
CA SER A 116 -26.18 13.18 -8.50
C SER A 116 -26.40 12.45 -7.16
N GLY A 117 -27.58 12.60 -6.54
CA GLY A 117 -27.92 11.90 -5.30
C GLY A 117 -27.66 10.37 -5.34
N PRO A 118 -28.06 9.66 -6.41
CA PRO A 118 -27.75 8.24 -6.58
C PRO A 118 -26.25 7.94 -6.64
N ASP A 119 -25.46 8.75 -7.36
CA ASP A 119 -24.02 8.54 -7.48
C ASP A 119 -23.30 8.86 -6.15
N ALA A 120 -23.76 9.87 -5.43
CA ALA A 120 -23.25 10.18 -4.10
C ALA A 120 -23.52 9.02 -3.12
N MET A 121 -24.72 8.43 -3.14
CA MET A 121 -25.01 7.25 -2.33
C MET A 121 -24.16 6.04 -2.72
N LYS A 122 -23.96 5.80 -4.02
CA LYS A 122 -23.09 4.72 -4.51
C LYS A 122 -21.64 4.92 -4.05
N ALA A 123 -21.08 6.13 -4.21
CA ALA A 123 -19.74 6.46 -3.73
C ALA A 123 -19.60 6.26 -2.21
N ALA A 124 -20.59 6.69 -1.41
CA ALA A 124 -20.59 6.47 0.03
C ALA A 124 -20.63 4.98 0.40
N SER A 125 -21.43 4.18 -0.31
CA SER A 125 -21.50 2.73 -0.06
C SER A 125 -20.19 2.02 -0.37
N LEU A 126 -19.52 2.37 -1.48
CA LEU A 126 -18.22 1.81 -1.86
C LEU A 126 -17.10 2.27 -0.92
N ALA A 127 -17.18 3.48 -0.36
CA ALA A 127 -16.23 3.96 0.63
C ALA A 127 -16.30 3.20 1.96
N MET A 128 -17.43 2.55 2.25
CA MET A 128 -17.61 1.72 3.45
C MET A 128 -17.24 0.25 3.24
N ALA A 129 -17.29 -0.22 1.99
CA ALA A 129 -16.77 -1.53 1.57
C ALA A 129 -15.22 -1.60 1.61
#